data_AF-A0A3A9SCU9-F1
#
_entry.id   AF-A0A3A9SCU9-F1
#
_cell.length_a   1.000
_cell.length_b   1.000
_cell.length_c   1.000
_cell.angle_alpha   90.00
_cell.angle_beta   90.00
_cell.angle_gamma   90.00
#
_symmetry.space_group_name_H-M   'P 1'
#
loop_
_entity.id
_entity.type
_entity.pdbx_description
1 polymer ?
#
loop_
_entity_poly.entity_id
_entity_poly.type
_entity_poly.pdbx_seq_one_letter_code
_entity_poly.pdbx_strand_id
1 'polypeptide(L)'
;MNKKTFFIKKYLILISMLTIFGLTACASGNMTSIKENAKENGYDLESVDDKTVCVEDGEAKYYYTVGAFGASFDRCEITVEEEGVEVKEGEIVVAISDGGKNKRRVNVDDSRIVKSEDGKEINRCEKRSFVSDEEFEESSVESEEADDGVDDGKGNARKAYEYVKKLLSVTQLKAYYDNALIIRDRLNG
;
A
#
# COMPACT_ATOMS: atom_id res chain seq x y z
N MET A 1 -54.21 0.05 4.98
CA MET A 1 -52.81 0.09 4.53
C MET A 1 -52.40 1.53 4.26
N ASN A 2 -51.50 2.06 5.10
CA ASN A 2 -51.12 3.48 5.09
C ASN A 2 -50.31 3.86 3.84
N LYS A 3 -50.89 4.70 2.97
CA LYS A 3 -50.23 5.24 1.75
C LYS A 3 -48.94 6.01 2.04
N LYS A 4 -48.77 6.55 3.26
CA LYS A 4 -47.60 7.35 3.66
C LYS A 4 -46.29 6.55 3.75
N THR A 5 -46.33 5.30 4.22
CA THR A 5 -45.12 4.46 4.32
C THR A 5 -44.62 3.96 2.96
N PHE A 6 -45.50 3.86 1.97
CA PHE A 6 -45.13 3.43 0.62
C PHE A 6 -44.39 4.51 -0.18
N PHE A 7 -44.74 5.79 0.05
CA PHE A 7 -44.08 6.93 -0.61
C PHE A 7 -42.65 7.15 -0.09
N ILE A 8 -42.42 7.03 1.23
CA ILE A 8 -41.09 7.25 1.82
C ILE A 8 -40.08 6.19 1.33
N LYS A 9 -40.50 4.92 1.20
CA LYS A 9 -39.63 3.85 0.67
C LYS A 9 -39.24 4.06 -0.79
N LYS A 10 -40.12 4.60 -1.64
CA LYS A 10 -39.82 4.88 -3.06
C LYS A 10 -38.84 6.04 -3.24
N TYR A 11 -38.94 7.08 -2.43
CA TYR A 11 -38.00 8.22 -2.48
C TYR A 11 -36.60 7.84 -1.97
N LEU A 12 -36.51 6.99 -0.95
CA LEU A 12 -35.22 6.55 -0.42
C LEU A 12 -34.42 5.73 -1.45
N ILE A 13 -35.10 4.86 -2.21
CA ILE A 13 -34.49 4.05 -3.29
C ILE A 13 -34.05 4.92 -4.47
N LEU A 14 -34.79 5.99 -4.79
CA LEU A 14 -34.44 6.90 -5.88
C LEU A 14 -33.19 7.74 -5.54
N ILE A 15 -33.08 8.20 -4.29
CA ILE A 15 -31.90 8.94 -3.79
C ILE A 15 -30.67 8.03 -3.72
N SER A 16 -30.84 6.75 -3.34
CA SER A 16 -29.73 5.80 -3.34
C SER A 16 -29.25 5.44 -4.76
N MET A 17 -30.14 5.36 -5.75
CA MET A 17 -29.72 5.14 -7.14
C MET A 17 -28.99 6.35 -7.73
N LEU A 18 -29.49 7.57 -7.50
CA LEU A 18 -28.85 8.82 -7.97
C LEU A 18 -27.44 9.02 -7.37
N THR A 19 -27.25 8.65 -6.10
CA THR A 19 -25.93 8.72 -5.46
C THR A 19 -24.96 7.68 -6.01
N ILE A 20 -25.41 6.45 -6.28
CA ILE A 20 -24.56 5.40 -6.88
C ILE A 20 -24.15 5.77 -8.31
N PHE A 21 -25.07 6.27 -9.15
CA PHE A 21 -24.72 6.69 -10.52
C PHE A 21 -23.80 7.92 -10.55
N GLY A 22 -24.00 8.89 -9.65
CA GLY A 22 -23.13 10.05 -9.53
C GLY A 22 -21.70 9.69 -9.12
N LEU A 23 -21.54 8.81 -8.13
CA LEU A 23 -20.23 8.38 -7.65
C LEU A 23 -19.41 7.65 -8.73
N THR A 24 -20.05 6.80 -9.54
CA THR A 24 -19.37 6.07 -10.62
C THR A 24 -18.95 6.99 -11.76
N ALA A 25 -19.76 7.99 -12.11
CA ALA A 25 -19.43 8.98 -13.14
C ALA A 25 -18.33 9.96 -12.69
N CYS A 26 -18.29 10.33 -11.41
CA CYS A 26 -17.19 11.12 -10.86
C CYS A 26 -15.86 10.34 -10.87
N ALA A 27 -15.90 9.04 -10.56
CA ALA A 27 -14.70 8.20 -10.60
C ALA A 27 -14.09 8.09 -12.01
N SER A 28 -14.93 7.98 -13.06
CA SER A 28 -14.43 7.94 -14.44
C SER A 28 -13.90 9.29 -14.93
N GLY A 29 -14.52 10.40 -14.53
CA GLY A 29 -14.01 11.75 -14.80
C GLY A 29 -12.64 12.00 -14.14
N ASN A 30 -12.48 11.54 -12.90
CA ASN A 30 -11.21 11.64 -12.18
C ASN A 30 -10.14 10.80 -12.86
N MET A 31 -10.41 9.57 -13.27
CA MET A 31 -9.43 8.72 -13.97
C MET A 31 -8.84 9.40 -15.23
N THR A 32 -9.66 10.16 -15.97
CA THR A 32 -9.18 10.92 -17.13
C THR A 32 -8.22 12.03 -16.71
N SER A 33 -8.61 12.81 -15.69
CA SER A 33 -7.80 13.91 -15.16
C SER A 33 -6.47 13.40 -14.55
N ILE A 34 -6.52 12.30 -13.79
CA ILE A 34 -5.33 11.63 -13.23
C ILE A 34 -4.35 11.23 -14.34
N LYS A 35 -4.84 10.67 -15.45
CA LYS A 35 -3.99 10.28 -16.59
C LYS A 35 -3.37 11.49 -17.29
N GLU A 36 -4.11 12.58 -17.44
CA GLU A 36 -3.59 13.83 -18.01
C GLU A 36 -2.50 14.43 -17.10
N ASN A 37 -2.79 14.59 -15.81
CA ASN A 37 -1.84 15.11 -14.83
C ASN A 37 -0.58 14.25 -14.73
N ALA A 38 -0.71 12.92 -14.76
CA ALA A 38 0.44 12.01 -14.77
C ALA A 38 1.37 12.28 -15.96
N LYS A 39 0.79 12.38 -17.16
CA LYS A 39 1.54 12.66 -18.38
C LYS A 39 2.23 14.02 -18.33
N GLU A 40 1.57 15.05 -17.80
CA GLU A 40 2.15 16.38 -17.62
C GLU A 40 3.33 16.37 -16.64
N ASN A 41 3.28 15.52 -15.62
CA ASN A 41 4.36 15.33 -14.65
C ASN A 41 5.41 14.29 -15.07
N GLY A 42 5.29 13.71 -16.27
CA GLY A 42 6.25 12.75 -16.81
C GLY A 42 6.15 11.34 -16.25
N TYR A 43 5.02 10.97 -15.63
CA TYR A 43 4.77 9.62 -15.16
C TYR A 43 4.12 8.76 -16.23
N ASP A 44 4.56 7.50 -16.32
CA ASP A 44 3.85 6.45 -17.04
C ASP A 44 2.93 5.72 -16.05
N LEU A 45 1.64 5.64 -16.37
CA LEU A 45 0.64 5.00 -15.50
C LEU A 45 0.25 3.63 -16.04
N GLU A 46 0.55 2.60 -15.27
CA GLU A 46 0.03 1.27 -15.51
C GLU A 46 -1.34 1.12 -14.81
N SER A 47 -2.36 0.64 -15.52
CA SER A 47 -3.64 0.28 -14.89
C SER A 47 -3.56 -1.15 -14.35
N VAL A 48 -3.65 -1.28 -13.02
CA VAL A 48 -3.64 -2.59 -12.33
C VAL A 48 -5.05 -3.19 -12.36
N ASP A 49 -6.06 -2.37 -12.13
CA ASP A 49 -7.47 -2.70 -12.27
C ASP A 49 -8.28 -1.44 -12.66
N ASP A 50 -9.62 -1.53 -12.65
CA ASP A 50 -10.51 -0.43 -13.05
C ASP A 50 -10.37 0.86 -12.20
N LYS A 51 -9.81 0.76 -11.00
CA LYS A 51 -9.66 1.87 -10.04
C LYS A 51 -8.24 2.05 -9.54
N THR A 52 -7.37 1.07 -9.69
CA THR A 52 -6.00 1.11 -9.19
C THR A 52 -5.02 1.39 -10.32
N VAL A 53 -4.15 2.37 -10.10
CA VAL A 53 -3.04 2.70 -11.01
C VAL A 53 -1.71 2.55 -10.29
N CYS A 54 -0.66 2.26 -11.05
CA CYS A 54 0.70 2.12 -10.58
C CYS A 54 1.61 3.11 -11.32
N VAL A 55 2.53 3.72 -10.57
CA VAL A 55 3.68 4.47 -11.10
C VAL A 55 4.94 3.71 -10.69
N GLU A 56 5.80 3.39 -11.64
CA GLU A 56 7.14 2.87 -11.36
C GLU A 56 8.15 4.01 -11.33
N ASP A 57 8.96 4.09 -10.28
CA ASP A 57 10.05 5.06 -10.15
C ASP A 57 11.24 4.41 -9.42
N GLY A 58 12.27 4.07 -10.21
CA GLY A 58 13.44 3.32 -9.74
C GLY A 58 13.10 1.88 -9.37
N GLU A 59 13.44 1.50 -8.14
CA GLU A 59 13.21 0.16 -7.57
C GLU A 59 11.85 0.01 -6.88
N ALA A 60 11.00 1.05 -6.95
CA ALA A 60 9.73 1.11 -6.25
C ALA A 60 8.54 1.23 -7.21
N LYS A 61 7.46 0.54 -6.83
CA LYS A 61 6.14 0.65 -7.46
C LYS A 61 5.19 1.35 -6.49
N TYR A 62 4.53 2.40 -6.95
CA TYR A 62 3.63 3.21 -6.15
C TYR A 62 2.19 3.05 -6.63
N TYR A 63 1.33 2.52 -5.77
CA TYR A 63 -0.05 2.19 -6.09
C TYR A 63 -1.01 3.22 -5.53
N TYR A 64 -1.99 3.59 -6.36
CA TYR A 64 -3.01 4.58 -6.01
C TYR A 64 -4.39 4.08 -6.40
N THR A 65 -5.32 4.18 -5.45
CA THR A 65 -6.75 3.97 -5.74
C THR A 65 -7.37 5.29 -6.18
N VAL A 66 -7.96 5.31 -7.37
CA VAL A 66 -8.69 6.44 -7.95
C VAL A 66 -10.16 6.35 -7.55
N GLY A 67 -10.59 7.29 -6.72
CA GLY A 67 -11.96 7.42 -6.25
C GLY A 67 -12.64 8.70 -6.75
N ALA A 68 -13.82 9.00 -6.20
CA ALA A 68 -14.57 10.23 -6.51
C ALA A 68 -13.87 11.53 -6.06
N PHE A 69 -12.85 11.43 -5.21
CA PHE A 69 -12.08 12.58 -4.69
C PHE A 69 -10.65 12.67 -5.26
N GLY A 70 -10.32 11.87 -6.26
CA GLY A 70 -8.98 11.79 -6.84
C GLY A 70 -8.25 10.48 -6.48
N ALA A 71 -6.94 10.49 -6.68
CA ALA A 71 -6.02 9.42 -6.31
C ALA A 71 -5.69 9.46 -4.81
N SER A 72 -5.87 8.33 -4.15
CA SER A 72 -5.45 8.08 -2.77
C SER A 72 -4.29 7.09 -2.78
N PHE A 73 -3.28 7.35 -1.96
CA PHE A 73 -2.18 6.39 -1.74
C PHE A 73 -2.74 5.08 -1.16
N ASP A 74 -2.41 3.97 -1.80
CA ASP A 74 -2.73 2.62 -1.32
C ASP A 74 -1.50 2.01 -0.65
N ARG A 75 -0.44 1.80 -1.44
CA ARG A 75 0.83 1.24 -0.96
C ARG A 75 1.99 1.58 -1.90
N CYS A 76 3.22 1.48 -1.41
CA CYS A 76 4.41 1.36 -2.25
C CYS A 76 5.10 0.02 -1.98
N GLU A 77 5.61 -0.61 -3.02
CA GLU A 77 6.36 -1.88 -2.96
C GLU A 77 7.78 -1.61 -3.44
N ILE A 78 8.78 -2.02 -2.66
CA ILE A 78 10.19 -1.79 -2.91
C ILE A 78 10.88 -3.16 -2.96
N THR A 79 11.43 -3.54 -4.11
CA THR A 79 12.26 -4.74 -4.21
C THR A 79 13.65 -4.40 -3.67
N VAL A 80 14.16 -5.21 -2.73
CA VAL A 80 15.44 -4.97 -2.05
C VAL A 80 16.38 -6.16 -2.16
N GLU A 81 17.67 -5.86 -2.28
CA GLU A 81 18.75 -6.85 -2.24
C GLU A 81 19.39 -6.93 -0.86
N GLU A 82 19.81 -8.12 -0.44
CA GLU A 82 20.55 -8.32 0.81
C GLU A 82 22.02 -8.58 0.48
N GLU A 83 22.91 -7.70 0.95
CA GLU A 83 24.34 -7.81 0.69
C GLU A 83 24.92 -9.13 1.23
N GLY A 84 25.74 -9.80 0.41
CA GLY A 84 26.45 -11.01 0.81
C GLY A 84 25.61 -12.29 0.81
N VAL A 85 24.38 -12.27 0.28
CA VAL A 85 23.50 -13.44 0.15
C VAL A 85 23.40 -13.88 -1.30
N GLU A 86 23.77 -15.14 -1.60
CA GLU A 86 23.57 -15.72 -2.93
C GLU A 86 22.11 -16.18 -3.08
N VAL A 87 21.35 -15.43 -3.87
CA VAL A 87 19.95 -15.72 -4.20
C VAL A 87 19.89 -16.54 -5.49
N LYS A 88 19.21 -17.69 -5.44
CA LYS A 88 18.96 -18.54 -6.62
C LYS A 88 17.72 -18.08 -7.38
N GLU A 89 16.63 -17.85 -6.66
CA GLU A 89 15.35 -17.39 -7.20
C GLU A 89 14.55 -16.66 -6.11
N GLY A 90 13.53 -15.90 -6.53
CA GLY A 90 12.70 -15.08 -5.65
C GLY A 90 13.32 -13.73 -5.31
N GLU A 91 12.60 -12.94 -4.54
CA GLU A 91 12.96 -11.58 -4.14
C GLU A 91 12.46 -11.25 -2.72
N ILE A 92 13.00 -10.18 -2.14
CA ILE A 92 12.43 -9.55 -0.95
C ILE A 92 11.68 -8.32 -1.40
N VAL A 93 10.42 -8.19 -1.00
CA VAL A 93 9.62 -6.99 -1.20
C VAL A 93 9.29 -6.37 0.15
N VAL A 94 9.66 -5.11 0.33
CA VAL A 94 9.23 -4.27 1.46
C VAL A 94 8.08 -3.40 0.97
N ALA A 95 6.89 -3.57 1.56
CA ALA A 95 5.69 -2.82 1.22
C ALA A 95 5.32 -1.85 2.35
N ILE A 96 5.13 -0.57 2.03
CA ILE A 96 4.63 0.45 2.95
C ILE A 96 3.20 0.80 2.54
N SER A 97 2.24 0.73 3.47
CA SER A 97 0.85 1.07 3.22
C SER A 97 0.28 1.94 4.34
N ASP A 98 -0.92 2.49 4.11
CA ASP A 98 -1.64 3.18 5.17
C ASP A 98 -2.01 2.20 6.30
N GLY A 99 -1.62 2.54 7.53
CA GLY A 99 -1.97 1.82 8.75
C GLY A 99 -3.13 2.47 9.51
N GLY A 100 -3.72 3.54 8.97
CA GLY A 100 -4.72 4.36 9.61
C GLY A 100 -4.15 5.69 10.11
N LYS A 101 -4.88 6.34 11.03
CA LYS A 101 -4.62 7.73 11.43
C LYS A 101 -3.19 7.92 11.95
N ASN A 102 -2.35 8.59 11.15
CA ASN A 102 -0.94 8.85 11.40
C ASN A 102 -0.08 7.60 11.62
N LYS A 103 -0.50 6.45 11.06
CA LYS A 103 0.19 5.17 11.19
C LYS A 103 0.52 4.60 9.84
N ARG A 104 1.68 3.97 9.73
CA ARG A 104 2.17 3.29 8.53
C ARG A 104 2.39 1.84 8.85
N ARG A 105 1.89 0.98 7.97
CA ARG A 105 2.14 -0.45 8.04
C ARG A 105 3.28 -0.78 7.09
N VAL A 106 4.25 -1.52 7.59
CA VAL A 106 5.35 -2.05 6.79
C VAL A 106 5.26 -3.57 6.79
N ASN A 107 5.16 -4.15 5.61
CA ASN A 107 5.16 -5.60 5.41
C ASN A 107 6.43 -6.00 4.64
N VAL A 108 6.95 -7.17 4.96
CA VAL A 108 8.05 -7.80 4.23
C VAL A 108 7.60 -9.15 3.77
N ASP A 109 7.75 -9.41 2.47
CA ASP A 109 7.57 -10.72 1.85
C ASP A 109 8.94 -11.18 1.33
N ASP A 110 9.57 -12.13 2.02
CA ASP A 110 10.80 -12.77 1.56
C ASP A 110 10.44 -14.10 0.90
N SER A 111 10.47 -14.11 -0.43
CA SER A 111 10.15 -15.28 -1.25
C SER A 111 11.40 -16.05 -1.71
N ARG A 112 12.59 -15.64 -1.26
CA ARG A 112 13.85 -16.11 -1.83
C ARG A 112 14.13 -17.58 -1.52
N ILE A 113 14.79 -18.24 -2.47
CA ILE A 113 15.57 -19.44 -2.23
C ILE A 113 17.05 -19.03 -2.25
N VAL A 114 17.70 -19.16 -1.09
CA VAL A 114 19.11 -18.79 -0.91
C VAL A 114 19.97 -20.04 -0.79
N LYS A 115 21.23 -19.96 -1.20
CA LYS A 115 22.21 -21.02 -0.91
C LYS A 115 22.95 -20.72 0.38
N SER A 116 23.00 -21.70 1.28
CA SER A 116 23.86 -21.65 2.45
C SER A 116 25.32 -21.96 2.10
N GLU A 117 26.21 -21.67 3.04
CA GLU A 117 27.66 -21.94 2.90
C GLU A 117 27.98 -23.42 2.62
N ASP A 118 27.13 -24.35 3.09
CA ASP A 118 27.25 -25.79 2.81
C ASP A 118 26.64 -26.21 1.46
N GLY A 119 26.21 -25.24 0.64
CA GLY A 119 25.63 -25.44 -0.68
C GLY A 119 24.18 -25.92 -0.68
N LYS A 120 23.51 -25.97 0.49
CA LYS A 120 22.09 -26.33 0.56
C LYS A 120 21.20 -25.15 0.19
N GLU A 121 20.06 -25.49 -0.41
CA GLU A 121 19.03 -24.50 -0.72
C GLU A 121 18.11 -24.33 0.49
N ILE A 122 17.95 -23.08 0.92
CA ILE A 122 17.07 -22.69 2.02
C ILE A 122 15.95 -21.83 1.43
N ASN A 123 14.71 -22.31 1.56
CA ASN A 123 13.52 -21.54 1.22
C ASN A 123 13.19 -20.60 2.39
N ARG A 124 13.19 -19.30 2.12
CA ARG A 124 13.00 -18.23 3.10
C ARG A 124 11.57 -17.71 3.18
N CYS A 125 10.57 -18.34 2.53
CA CYS A 125 9.16 -17.93 2.50
C CYS A 125 8.64 -17.49 3.88
N GLU A 126 8.85 -16.22 4.19
CA GLU A 126 8.69 -15.62 5.51
C GLU A 126 8.02 -14.27 5.31
N LYS A 127 6.94 -14.06 6.08
CA LYS A 127 6.21 -12.81 6.10
C LYS A 127 6.38 -12.15 7.45
N ARG A 128 6.66 -10.86 7.45
CA ARG A 128 6.89 -10.07 8.67
C ARG A 128 6.18 -8.72 8.52
N SER A 129 5.57 -8.23 9.58
CA SER A 129 4.91 -6.92 9.57
C SER A 129 5.22 -6.12 10.84
N PHE A 130 5.13 -4.80 10.73
CA PHE A 130 5.01 -3.91 11.88
C PHE A 130 4.21 -2.66 11.52
N VAL A 131 3.65 -2.01 12.54
CA VAL A 131 3.01 -0.69 12.41
C VAL A 131 3.85 0.33 13.14
N SER A 132 4.04 1.51 12.55
CA SER A 132 4.83 2.61 13.08
C SER A 132 4.11 3.93 12.84
N ASP A 133 4.57 5.01 13.45
CA ASP A 133 4.21 6.36 12.99
C ASP A 133 4.85 6.71 11.62
N GLU A 134 4.61 7.93 11.16
CA GLU A 134 5.11 8.46 9.88
C GLU A 134 6.63 8.72 9.87
N GLU A 135 7.25 8.77 11.05
CA GLU A 135 8.69 8.96 11.22
C GLU A 135 9.45 7.63 11.32
N PHE A 136 8.72 6.51 11.35
CA PHE A 136 9.26 5.15 11.45
C PHE A 136 10.19 4.96 12.66
N GLU A 137 9.90 5.65 13.77
CA GLU A 137 10.72 5.54 14.99
C GLU A 137 10.52 4.20 15.69
N GLU A 138 11.59 3.59 16.19
CA GLU A 138 11.54 2.32 16.94
C GLU A 138 10.60 2.38 18.16
N SER A 139 10.55 3.53 18.83
CA SER A 139 9.66 3.82 19.95
C SER A 139 8.18 3.70 19.59
N SER A 140 7.84 3.93 18.33
CA SER A 140 6.46 3.94 17.82
C SER A 140 6.01 2.60 17.26
N VAL A 141 6.89 1.59 17.23
CA VAL A 141 6.60 0.25 16.70
C VAL A 141 5.56 -0.45 17.58
N GLU A 142 4.45 -0.79 16.94
CA GLU A 142 3.29 -1.46 17.50
C GLU A 142 3.18 -2.89 16.96
N SER A 143 2.76 -3.82 17.83
CA SER A 143 2.35 -5.16 17.40
C SER A 143 1.04 -5.11 16.65
N GLU A 144 0.87 -6.04 15.73
CA GLU A 144 -0.41 -6.26 15.08
C GLU A 144 -1.26 -7.17 15.99
N GLU A 145 -2.51 -6.79 16.26
CA GLU A 145 -3.48 -7.81 16.67
C GLU A 145 -3.85 -8.57 15.40
N ALA A 146 -3.43 -9.83 15.26
CA ALA A 146 -3.87 -10.64 14.14
C ALA A 146 -5.42 -10.72 14.16
N ASP A 147 -6.05 -10.62 12.98
CA ASP A 147 -7.51 -10.82 12.78
C ASP A 147 -8.03 -12.15 13.36
N ASP A 148 -7.12 -13.08 13.68
CA ASP A 148 -7.35 -14.42 14.17
C ASP A 148 -7.31 -14.54 15.71
N GLY A 149 -7.06 -13.45 16.44
CA GLY A 149 -6.98 -13.43 17.90
C GLY A 149 -5.73 -14.12 18.48
N VAL A 150 -4.73 -14.40 17.65
CA VAL A 150 -3.40 -14.83 18.10
C VAL A 150 -2.55 -13.58 18.28
N ASP A 151 -2.34 -13.20 19.54
CA ASP A 151 -1.39 -12.16 19.93
C ASP A 151 0.00 -12.57 19.43
N ASP A 152 0.42 -11.98 18.31
CA ASP A 152 1.75 -12.19 17.76
C ASP A 152 2.81 -11.41 18.54
N GLY A 153 2.43 -10.65 19.58
CA GLY A 153 3.32 -10.03 20.54
C GLY A 153 4.23 -8.94 19.95
N LYS A 154 4.40 -7.87 20.73
CA LYS A 154 5.37 -6.77 20.47
C LYS A 154 6.80 -7.23 20.13
N GLY A 155 7.18 -8.46 20.49
CA GLY A 155 8.47 -9.06 20.12
C GLY A 155 8.61 -9.36 18.63
N ASN A 156 7.54 -9.72 17.92
CA ASN A 156 7.61 -10.03 16.49
C ASN A 156 7.66 -8.76 15.64
N ALA A 157 6.83 -7.76 15.95
CA ALA A 157 6.90 -6.45 15.29
C ALA A 157 8.28 -5.79 15.44
N ARG A 158 8.91 -5.89 16.62
CA ARG A 158 10.29 -5.39 16.81
C ARG A 158 11.32 -6.18 16.00
N LYS A 159 11.20 -7.50 15.91
CA LYS A 159 12.07 -8.31 15.03
C LYS A 159 11.87 -7.97 13.56
N ALA A 160 10.63 -7.70 13.14
CA ALA A 160 10.32 -7.25 11.79
C ALA A 160 10.97 -5.88 11.50
N TYR A 161 10.82 -4.93 12.42
CA TYR A 161 11.46 -3.61 12.33
C TYR A 161 13.00 -3.72 12.24
N GLU A 162 13.63 -4.48 13.12
CA GLU A 162 15.09 -4.70 13.08
C GLU A 162 15.55 -5.44 11.82
N TYR A 163 14.70 -6.28 11.23
CA TYR A 163 14.99 -6.90 9.95
C TYR A 163 14.91 -5.91 8.80
N VAL A 164 13.84 -5.11 8.74
CA VAL A 164 13.70 -4.06 7.71
C VAL A 164 14.88 -3.09 7.77
N LYS A 165 15.34 -2.70 8.96
CA LYS A 165 16.52 -1.83 9.11
C LYS A 165 17.81 -2.37 8.51
N LYS A 166 17.92 -3.69 8.29
CA LYS A 166 19.07 -4.30 7.59
C LYS A 166 18.94 -4.20 6.07
N LEU A 167 17.73 -4.03 5.56
CA LEU A 167 17.41 -3.94 4.14
C LEU A 167 17.32 -2.47 3.69
N LEU A 168 16.65 -1.64 4.49
CA LEU A 168 16.41 -0.22 4.23
C LEU A 168 16.61 0.57 5.51
N SER A 169 17.34 1.68 5.43
CA SER A 169 17.41 2.64 6.52
C SER A 169 16.06 3.34 6.75
N VAL A 170 15.85 3.85 7.97
CA VAL A 170 14.67 4.67 8.31
C VAL A 170 14.51 5.85 7.35
N THR A 171 15.63 6.50 6.99
CA THR A 171 15.63 7.60 6.02
C THR A 171 15.11 7.17 4.64
N GLN A 172 15.44 5.95 4.19
CA GLN A 172 14.94 5.42 2.93
C GLN A 172 13.44 5.09 3.01
N LEU A 173 12.98 4.46 4.10
CA LEU A 173 11.55 4.20 4.30
C LEU A 173 10.72 5.49 4.24
N LYS A 174 11.20 6.53 4.94
CA LYS A 174 10.58 7.86 4.91
C LYS A 174 10.63 8.47 3.51
N ALA A 175 11.76 8.40 2.82
CA ALA A 175 11.88 8.95 1.46
C ALA A 175 10.93 8.27 0.47
N TYR A 176 10.78 6.94 0.53
CA TYR A 176 9.82 6.21 -0.29
C TYR A 176 8.38 6.64 0.03
N TYR A 177 8.03 6.73 1.31
CA TYR A 177 6.70 7.17 1.70
C TYR A 177 6.40 8.62 1.27
N ASP A 178 7.33 9.54 1.49
CA ASP A 178 7.21 10.94 1.10
C ASP A 178 7.10 11.09 -0.43
N ASN A 179 7.88 10.32 -1.20
CA ASN A 179 7.77 10.30 -2.67
C ASN A 179 6.38 9.81 -3.11
N ALA A 180 5.83 8.79 -2.44
CA ALA A 180 4.49 8.30 -2.72
C ALA A 180 3.42 9.40 -2.54
N LEU A 181 3.57 10.24 -1.52
CA LEU A 181 2.69 11.39 -1.28
C LEU A 181 2.88 12.49 -2.33
N ILE A 182 4.12 12.78 -2.72
CA ILE A 182 4.44 13.77 -3.77
C ILE A 182 3.81 13.35 -5.10
N ILE A 183 3.97 12.08 -5.49
CA ILE A 183 3.36 11.53 -6.71
C ILE A 183 1.83 11.66 -6.61
N ARG A 184 1.22 11.26 -5.49
CA ARG A 184 -0.25 11.41 -5.29
C ARG A 184 -0.71 12.84 -5.54
N ASP A 185 -0.01 13.82 -4.96
CA ASP A 185 -0.38 15.22 -5.07
C ASP A 185 -0.26 15.69 -6.54
N ARG A 186 0.81 15.29 -7.24
CA ARG A 186 0.97 15.55 -8.69
C ARG A 186 -0.09 14.88 -9.55
N LEU A 187 -0.53 13.67 -9.20
CA LEU A 187 -1.61 12.98 -9.90
C LEU A 187 -2.94 13.74 -9.74
N ASN A 188 -3.18 14.33 -8.58
CA ASN A 188 -4.43 15.05 -8.29
C ASN A 188 -4.48 16.46 -8.90
N GLY A 189 -3.33 17.07 -9.20
CA GLY A 189 -3.25 18.41 -9.81
C GLY A 189 -3.29 19.52 -8.78
#